data_AF-A0A0Q6K7Q2-F1
#
_entry.id   AF-A0A0Q6K7Q2-F1
#
_cell.length_a   1.000
_cell.length_b   1.000
_cell.length_c   1.000
_cell.angle_alpha   90.00
_cell.angle_beta   90.00
_cell.angle_gamma   90.00
#
_symmetry.space_group_name_H-M   'P 1'
#
loop_
_entity.id
_entity.type
_entity.pdbx_description
1 polymer ?
#
loop_
_entity_poly.entity_id
_entity_poly.type
_entity_poly.pdbx_seq_one_letter_code
_entity_poly.pdbx_strand_id
1 'polypeptide(L)'
;MSQAKTMDPRHYDVIRGPVITEKATMLSEHNKVVFKVAKTATKPQIKAAIEKLFDVKVKSVNTLVTEGKMKVFRGRLGQRADVKKAVVTLEEGHSIDVTTGL
;
A
#
# COMPACT_ATOMS: atom_id res chain seq x y z
N MET A 1 -17.86 21.56 -15.61
CA MET A 1 -18.68 21.08 -14.48
C MET A 1 -17.90 19.96 -13.81
N SER A 2 -17.27 20.28 -12.68
CA SER A 2 -16.37 19.38 -11.95
C SER A 2 -17.18 18.23 -11.34
N GLN A 3 -16.81 17.00 -11.69
CA GLN A 3 -17.38 15.84 -11.01
C GLN A 3 -16.92 15.87 -9.55
N ALA A 4 -17.88 15.96 -8.63
CA ALA A 4 -17.63 15.63 -7.23
C ALA A 4 -16.97 14.24 -7.19
N LYS A 5 -15.82 14.16 -6.52
CA LYS A 5 -15.01 12.95 -6.37
C LYS A 5 -15.88 11.89 -5.67
N THR A 6 -16.56 11.03 -6.43
CA THR A 6 -17.33 9.92 -5.87
C THR A 6 -16.34 8.91 -5.29
N MET A 7 -16.15 9.00 -3.98
CA MET A 7 -15.34 8.06 -3.21
C MET A 7 -16.13 6.78 -3.05
N ASP A 8 -15.72 5.76 -3.80
CA ASP A 8 -16.22 4.41 -3.62
C ASP A 8 -15.63 3.83 -2.32
N PRO A 9 -16.46 3.39 -1.35
CA PRO A 9 -15.98 2.82 -0.09
C PRO A 9 -14.97 1.69 -0.29
N ARG A 10 -15.05 0.96 -1.40
CA ARG A 10 -14.15 -0.16 -1.74
C ARG A 10 -12.67 0.23 -1.83
N HIS A 11 -12.32 1.50 -2.03
CA HIS A 11 -10.93 1.94 -2.06
C HIS A 11 -10.25 1.83 -0.69
N TYR A 12 -11.01 2.02 0.40
CA TYR A 12 -10.49 1.86 1.76
C TYR A 12 -10.18 0.39 2.10
N ASP A 13 -10.91 -0.56 1.52
CA ASP A 13 -10.66 -2.00 1.73
C ASP A 13 -9.37 -2.49 1.06
N VAL A 14 -8.96 -1.81 -0.01
CA VAL A 14 -7.78 -2.15 -0.83
C VAL A 14 -6.48 -1.80 -0.10
N ILE A 15 -6.40 -0.63 0.53
CA ILE A 15 -5.20 -0.14 1.21
C ILE A 15 -5.33 -0.37 2.71
N ARG A 16 -4.49 -1.25 3.27
CA ARG A 16 -4.53 -1.60 4.70
C ARG A 16 -3.64 -0.73 5.57
N GLY A 17 -2.63 -0.10 4.99
CA GLY A 17 -1.75 0.84 5.70
C GLY A 17 -0.33 0.87 5.14
N PRO A 18 0.51 1.83 5.55
CA PRO A 18 1.89 1.96 5.09
C PRO A 18 2.80 0.86 5.68
N VAL A 19 3.89 0.57 4.98
CA VAL A 19 4.98 -0.28 5.48
C VAL A 19 6.14 0.63 5.88
N ILE A 20 6.37 0.74 7.19
CA ILE A 20 7.46 1.54 7.75
C ILE A 20 8.62 0.58 8.06
N THR A 21 9.71 0.71 7.30
CA THR A 21 10.98 -0.02 7.44
C THR A 21 12.08 0.85 6.84
N GLU A 22 13.34 0.63 7.21
CA GLU A 22 14.51 1.35 6.70
C GLU A 22 14.55 1.33 5.16
N LYS A 23 14.25 0.17 4.57
CA LYS A 23 14.16 0.03 3.11
C LYS A 23 13.01 0.83 2.50
N ALA A 24 11.88 0.93 3.20
CA ALA A 24 10.76 1.74 2.71
C ALA A 24 11.09 3.23 2.76
N THR A 25 11.79 3.68 3.81
CA THR A 25 12.29 5.06 3.91
C THR A 25 13.27 5.39 2.78
N MET A 26 14.23 4.51 2.48
CA MET A 26 15.14 4.69 1.34
C MET A 26 14.39 4.75 -0.01
N LEU A 27 13.29 4.03 -0.15
CA LEU A 27 12.47 4.09 -1.36
C LEU A 27 11.68 5.41 -1.47
N SER A 28 11.27 6.01 -0.34
CA SER A 28 10.59 7.30 -0.34
C SER A 28 11.45 8.41 -0.93
N GLU A 29 12.77 8.38 -0.75
CA GLU A 29 13.72 9.31 -1.40
C GLU A 29 13.64 9.25 -2.94
N HIS A 30 13.17 8.12 -3.49
CA HIS A 30 12.98 7.90 -4.91
C HIS A 30 11.51 8.00 -5.34
N ASN A 31 10.67 8.76 -4.62
CA ASN A 31 9.24 8.92 -4.88
C ASN A 31 8.46 7.59 -4.90
N LYS A 32 8.93 6.60 -4.12
CA LYS A 32 8.28 5.29 -4.00
C LYS A 32 7.78 5.06 -2.59
N VAL A 33 6.49 4.78 -2.48
CA VAL A 33 5.85 4.50 -1.19
C VAL A 33 5.37 3.06 -1.15
N VAL A 34 5.51 2.41 0.01
CA VAL A 34 5.18 0.99 0.18
C VAL A 34 3.95 0.85 1.06
N PHE A 35 2.92 0.19 0.55
CA PHE A 35 1.67 -0.10 1.27
C PHE A 35 1.46 -1.60 1.46
N LYS A 36 0.84 -1.97 2.58
CA LYS A 36 0.15 -3.24 2.72
C LYS A 36 -1.21 -3.12 2.06
N VAL A 37 -1.53 -4.06 1.19
CA VAL A 37 -2.77 -4.06 0.42
C VAL A 37 -3.51 -5.38 0.61
N ALA A 38 -4.81 -5.40 0.29
CA ALA A 38 -5.60 -6.63 0.29
C ALA A 38 -5.00 -7.67 -0.69
N LYS A 39 -4.97 -8.95 -0.31
CA LYS A 39 -4.39 -10.03 -1.13
C LYS A 39 -5.05 -10.12 -2.52
N THR A 40 -6.36 -9.89 -2.56
CA THR A 40 -7.21 -9.95 -3.75
C THR A 40 -7.08 -8.73 -4.67
N ALA A 41 -6.46 -7.64 -4.22
CA ALA A 41 -6.40 -6.40 -4.98
C ALA A 41 -5.50 -6.50 -6.22
N THR A 42 -5.98 -6.05 -7.37
CA THR A 42 -5.20 -6.00 -8.62
C THR A 42 -4.43 -4.68 -8.75
N LYS A 43 -3.41 -4.62 -9.61
CA LYS A 43 -2.60 -3.40 -9.81
C LYS A 43 -3.43 -2.18 -10.23
N PRO A 44 -4.40 -2.28 -11.16
CA PRO A 44 -5.25 -1.14 -11.53
C PRO A 44 -6.11 -0.65 -10.37
N GLN A 45 -6.62 -1.56 -9.53
CA GLN A 45 -7.42 -1.21 -8.34
C GLN A 45 -6.57 -0.45 -7.32
N ILE A 46 -5.34 -0.92 -7.06
CA ILE A 46 -4.42 -0.25 -6.14
C ILE A 46 -4.07 1.15 -6.64
N LYS A 47 -3.82 1.30 -7.96
CA LYS A 47 -3.57 2.61 -8.57
C LYS A 47 -4.74 3.56 -8.34
N ALA A 48 -5.95 3.15 -8.71
CA ALA A 48 -7.14 3.97 -8.56
C ALA A 48 -7.43 4.33 -7.09
N ALA A 49 -7.21 3.41 -6.16
CA ALA A 49 -7.40 3.66 -4.73
C ALA A 49 -6.43 4.73 -4.21
N ILE A 50 -5.14 4.63 -4.55
CA ILE A 50 -4.12 5.59 -4.09
C ILE A 50 -4.38 6.98 -4.68
N GLU A 51 -4.62 7.07 -6.00
CA GLU A 51 -4.89 8.34 -6.66
C GLU A 51 -6.12 9.04 -6.05
N LYS A 52 -7.17 8.28 -5.69
CA LYS A 52 -8.38 8.83 -5.08
C LYS A 52 -8.19 9.24 -3.63
N LEU A 53 -7.56 8.39 -2.81
CA LEU A 53 -7.44 8.57 -1.37
C LEU A 53 -6.44 9.65 -0.98
N PHE A 54 -5.32 9.75 -1.71
CA PHE A 54 -4.25 10.70 -1.40
C PHE A 54 -4.19 11.89 -2.36
N ASP A 55 -5.06 11.93 -3.37
CA ASP A 55 -5.08 12.98 -4.40
C ASP A 55 -3.74 13.19 -5.12
N VAL A 56 -3.03 12.09 -5.37
CA VAL A 56 -1.74 12.08 -6.04
C VAL A 56 -1.82 11.40 -7.40
N LYS A 57 -0.80 11.61 -8.23
CA LYS A 57 -0.68 10.88 -9.50
C LYS A 57 0.32 9.73 -9.40
N VAL A 58 -0.10 8.53 -9.85
CA VAL A 58 0.69 7.31 -9.76
C VAL A 58 1.25 6.91 -11.13
N LYS A 59 2.58 6.84 -11.21
CA LYS A 59 3.32 6.40 -12.40
C LYS A 59 3.22 4.90 -12.60
N SER A 60 3.56 4.10 -11.58
CA SER A 60 3.58 2.64 -11.68
C SER A 60 3.33 1.95 -10.34
N VAL A 61 2.84 0.70 -10.41
CA VAL A 61 2.56 -0.14 -9.24
C VAL A 61 3.21 -1.51 -9.41
N ASN A 62 4.06 -1.87 -8.45
CA ASN A 62 4.70 -3.17 -8.34
C ASN A 62 4.16 -3.87 -7.09
N THR A 63 3.74 -5.13 -7.23
CA THR A 63 3.16 -5.89 -6.12
C THR A 63 3.96 -7.15 -5.86
N LEU A 64 4.12 -7.51 -4.59
CA LEU A 64 4.70 -8.77 -4.17
C LEU A 64 3.89 -9.35 -3.00
N VAL A 65 3.87 -10.67 -2.88
CA VAL A 65 3.28 -11.37 -1.73
C VAL A 65 4.42 -11.91 -0.89
N THR A 66 4.40 -11.60 0.41
CA THR A 66 5.34 -12.15 1.39
C THR A 66 4.61 -13.21 2.20
N GLU A 67 5.09 -14.45 2.15
CA GLU A 67 4.56 -15.55 2.92
C GLU A 67 4.70 -15.32 4.42
N GLY A 68 3.68 -15.74 5.16
CA GLY A 68 3.67 -15.70 6.60
C GLY A 68 4.69 -16.65 7.20
N LYS A 69 5.52 -16.15 8.13
CA LYS A 69 6.48 -16.98 8.85
C LYS A 69 5.76 -18.00 9.75
N MET A 70 6.24 -19.24 9.73
CA MET A 70 5.88 -20.24 10.73
C MET A 70 6.37 -19.79 12.12
N LYS A 71 5.53 -19.95 13.13
CA LYS A 71 5.80 -19.60 14.52
C LYS A 71 5.26 -20.67 15.44
N VAL A 72 5.93 -20.85 16.58
CA VAL A 72 5.46 -21.72 17.64
C VAL A 72 5.00 -20.85 18.80
N PHE A 73 3.81 -21.11 19.30
CA PHE A 73 3.31 -20.48 20.53
C PHE A 73 2.79 -21.58 21.46
N ARG A 74 3.38 -21.67 22.67
CA ARG A 74 3.04 -22.69 23.68
C ARG A 74 3.08 -24.13 23.13
N GLY A 75 4.12 -24.45 22.36
CA GLY A 75 4.29 -25.78 21.75
C GLY A 75 3.39 -26.08 20.54
N ARG A 76 2.50 -25.16 20.14
CA ARG A 76 1.66 -25.32 18.94
C ARG A 76 2.25 -24.56 17.75
N LEU A 77 2.40 -25.24 16.62
CA LEU A 77 2.77 -24.64 15.34
C LEU A 77 1.60 -23.83 14.77
N GLY A 78 1.89 -22.61 14.33
CA GLY A 78 0.95 -21.76 13.62
C GLY A 78 1.68 -20.90 12.59
N GLN A 79 0.96 -20.41 11.58
CA GLN A 79 1.50 -19.54 10.54
C GLN A 79 0.92 -18.14 10.68
N ARG A 80 1.76 -17.11 10.47
CA ARG A 80 1.26 -15.73 10.34
C ARG A 80 0.50 -15.57 9.02
N ALA A 81 -0.37 -14.58 8.92
CA ALA A 81 -1.02 -14.28 7.65
C ALA A 81 -0.01 -13.74 6.61
N ASP A 82 -0.09 -14.21 5.36
CA ASP A 82 0.69 -13.60 4.28
C ASP A 82 0.27 -12.15 4.06
N VAL A 83 1.20 -11.35 3.57
CA VAL A 83 0.97 -9.92 3.34
C VAL A 83 1.31 -9.59 1.90
N LYS A 84 0.37 -8.96 1.20
CA LYS A 84 0.64 -8.36 -0.11
C LYS A 84 1.15 -6.95 0.10
N LYS A 85 2.33 -6.65 -0.45
CA LYS A 85 2.91 -5.31 -0.47
C LYS A 85 2.81 -4.72 -1.87
N ALA A 86 2.47 -3.45 -1.93
CA ALA A 86 2.48 -2.67 -3.16
C ALA A 86 3.55 -1.57 -3.00
N VAL A 87 4.55 -1.59 -3.89
CA VAL A 87 5.48 -0.49 -4.10
C VAL A 87 4.90 0.39 -5.19
N VAL A 88 4.64 1.65 -4.86
CA VAL A 88 3.90 2.58 -5.71
C VAL A 88 4.84 3.73 -6.02
N THR A 89 5.08 3.95 -7.31
CA THR A 89 5.91 5.05 -7.79
C THR A 89 5.00 6.21 -8.13
N LEU A 90 5.23 7.36 -7.50
CA LEU A 90 4.50 8.60 -7.76
C LEU A 90 5.09 9.33 -8.97
N GLU A 91 4.30 10.21 -9.56
CA GLU A 91 4.83 11.19 -10.52
C GLU A 91 5.62 12.30 -9.81
N GLU A 92 6.46 12.99 -10.56
CA GLU A 92 7.31 14.06 -10.04
C GLU A 92 6.45 15.18 -9.46
N GLY A 93 6.84 15.69 -8.29
CA GLY A 93 6.12 16.75 -7.57
C GLY A 93 5.01 16.25 -6.64
N HIS A 94 4.66 14.96 -6.65
CA HIS A 94 3.75 14.38 -5.67
C HIS A 94 4.51 13.65 -4.56
N SER A 95 4.13 13.91 -3.31
CA SER A 95 4.61 13.20 -2.13
C SER A 95 3.43 12.72 -1.29
N ILE A 96 3.61 11.58 -0.62
CA ILE A 96 2.69 11.12 0.42
C ILE A 96 3.49 11.10 1.70
N ASP A 97 3.07 11.91 2.68
CA ASP A 97 3.60 11.77 4.03
C ASP A 97 2.94 10.55 4.70
N VAL A 98 3.78 9.58 5.07
CA VAL A 98 3.37 8.32 5.71
C VAL A 98 3.80 8.23 7.17
N THR A 99 4.50 9.25 7.70
CA THR A 99 5.04 9.26 9.07
C THR A 99 4.23 10.14 10.01
N THR A 100 3.44 11.08 9.49
CA THR A 100 2.38 11.72 10.28
C THR A 100 1.34 10.66 10.62
N GLY A 101 1.36 10.19 11.86
CA GLY A 101 0.33 9.31 12.39
C GLY A 101 -1.06 9.90 12.12
N LEU A 102 -1.98 9.04 11.71
CA LEU A 102 -3.42 9.33 11.65
C LEU A 102 -3.94 9.76 13.01
#